data_AF-A0A7C7PQX4-F1
#
_entry.id   AF-A0A7C7PQX4-F1
#
_cell.length_a   1.000
_cell.length_b   1.000
_cell.length_c   1.000
_cell.angle_alpha   90.00
_cell.angle_beta   90.00
_cell.angle_gamma   90.00
#
_symmetry.space_group_name_H-M   'P 1'
#
loop_
_entity.id
_entity.type
_entity.pdbx_description
1 polymer ?
#
loop_
_entity_poly.entity_id
_entity_poly.type
_entity_poly.pdbx_seq_one_letter_code
_entity_poly.pdbx_strand_id
1 'polypeptide(L)'
;MRRYADGRIGDENLYWEIVDHLPKETREYVPRLIAATILGKDASAYGFVFTSTERYDFELVFVPSGTSLLRVASALEIDVGILRNLNPHLVRGVTPPSEVYGVRVPVGGSQRVVASLATGPDTRRADD
;
A
#
# COMPACT_ATOMS: atom_id res chain seq x y z
N MET A 1 -14.25 21.44 -24.03
CA MET A 1 -14.80 21.69 -22.68
C MET A 1 -15.38 23.08 -22.51
N ARG A 2 -14.59 24.18 -22.62
CA ARG A 2 -15.09 25.56 -22.38
C ARG A 2 -16.31 25.98 -23.21
N ARG A 3 -16.46 25.40 -24.41
CA ARG A 3 -17.56 25.68 -25.35
C ARG A 3 -18.90 25.03 -24.95
N TYR A 4 -18.89 24.00 -24.10
CA TYR A 4 -20.11 23.29 -23.67
C TYR A 4 -20.52 23.59 -22.23
N ALA A 5 -19.59 24.10 -21.41
CA ALA A 5 -19.87 24.47 -20.02
C ALA A 5 -20.34 25.92 -19.86
N ASP A 6 -20.42 26.70 -20.94
CA ASP A 6 -20.81 28.12 -20.96
C ASP A 6 -20.16 28.99 -19.86
N GLY A 7 -18.90 28.68 -19.52
CA GLY A 7 -18.16 29.37 -18.45
C GLY A 7 -18.65 29.10 -17.02
N ARG A 8 -19.65 28.22 -16.82
CA ARG A 8 -20.17 27.83 -15.50
C ARG A 8 -19.16 26.95 -14.77
N ILE A 9 -18.87 27.29 -13.52
CA ILE A 9 -18.00 26.54 -12.60
C ILE A 9 -18.74 26.39 -11.28
N GLY A 10 -18.83 25.16 -10.76
CA GLY A 10 -19.45 24.89 -9.45
C GLY A 10 -20.96 24.65 -9.48
N ASP A 11 -21.56 24.49 -10.66
CA ASP A 11 -22.96 24.10 -10.78
C ASP A 11 -23.13 22.57 -10.67
N GLU A 12 -24.06 22.13 -9.82
CA GLU A 12 -24.31 20.72 -9.47
C GLU A 12 -24.85 19.91 -10.66
N ASN A 13 -25.56 20.55 -11.59
CA ASN A 13 -26.16 19.87 -12.76
C ASN A 13 -25.24 19.85 -13.99
N LEU A 14 -24.22 20.71 -14.01
CA LEU A 14 -23.33 20.89 -15.15
C LEU A 14 -22.70 19.58 -15.63
N TYR A 15 -22.33 18.68 -14.71
CA TYR A 15 -21.75 17.39 -15.07
C TYR A 15 -22.70 16.57 -15.95
N TRP A 16 -23.99 16.49 -15.58
CA TRP A 16 -25.00 15.73 -16.30
C TRP A 16 -25.32 16.36 -17.66
N GLU A 17 -25.31 17.69 -17.74
CA GLU A 17 -25.56 18.43 -18.98
C GLU A 17 -24.46 18.21 -20.03
N ILE A 18 -23.20 18.03 -19.61
CA ILE A 18 -22.05 17.92 -20.53
C ILE A 18 -21.50 16.50 -20.65
N VAL A 19 -22.12 15.51 -20.00
CA VAL A 19 -21.55 14.17 -19.85
C VAL A 19 -21.14 13.56 -21.20
N ASP A 20 -21.98 13.68 -22.24
CA ASP A 20 -21.71 13.14 -23.58
C ASP A 20 -20.55 13.81 -24.31
N HIS A 21 -20.12 14.98 -23.84
CA HIS A 21 -18.98 15.72 -24.36
C HIS A 21 -17.68 15.51 -23.56
N LEU A 22 -17.72 14.68 -22.51
CA LEU A 22 -16.55 14.35 -21.69
C LEU A 22 -15.80 13.12 -22.24
N PRO A 23 -14.47 13.06 -22.03
CA PRO A 23 -13.71 11.84 -22.24
C PRO A 23 -14.35 10.66 -21.48
N LYS A 24 -14.25 9.46 -22.07
CA LYS A 24 -14.82 8.23 -21.48
C LYS A 24 -14.35 8.02 -20.02
N GLU A 25 -13.07 8.25 -19.76
CA GLU A 25 -12.48 8.16 -18.42
C GLU A 25 -13.20 9.06 -17.41
N THR A 26 -13.43 10.32 -17.75
CA THR A 26 -14.11 11.29 -16.87
C THR A 26 -15.59 10.95 -16.68
N ARG A 27 -16.27 10.49 -17.75
CA ARG A 27 -17.66 10.01 -17.66
C ARG A 27 -17.81 8.86 -16.67
N GLU A 28 -16.84 7.96 -16.62
CA GLU A 28 -16.87 6.81 -15.71
C GLU A 28 -16.37 7.15 -14.30
N TYR A 29 -15.39 8.04 -14.18
CA TYR A 29 -14.75 8.37 -12.90
C TYR A 29 -15.69 9.12 -11.96
N VAL A 30 -16.39 10.16 -12.44
CA VAL A 30 -17.22 11.01 -11.58
C VAL A 30 -18.36 10.23 -10.90
N PRO A 31 -19.16 9.40 -11.59
CA PRO A 31 -20.21 8.62 -10.94
C PRO A 31 -19.65 7.60 -9.95
N ARG A 32 -18.49 6.99 -10.25
CA ARG A 32 -17.82 6.06 -9.32
C ARG A 32 -17.36 6.77 -8.05
N LEU A 33 -16.82 7.99 -8.16
CA LEU A 33 -16.41 8.79 -7.01
C LEU A 33 -17.60 9.21 -6.15
N ILE A 34 -18.71 9.64 -6.78
CA ILE A 34 -19.95 9.98 -6.07
C ILE A 34 -20.50 8.75 -5.33
N ALA A 35 -20.57 7.60 -6.02
CA ALA A 35 -21.00 6.34 -5.41
C ALA A 35 -20.12 5.95 -4.22
N ALA A 36 -18.79 6.00 -4.37
CA ALA A 36 -17.86 5.72 -3.28
C ALA A 36 -18.05 6.67 -2.08
N THR A 37 -18.36 7.94 -2.34
CA THR A 37 -18.65 8.94 -1.29
C THR A 37 -19.94 8.61 -0.54
N ILE A 38 -21.00 8.21 -1.25
CA ILE A 38 -22.28 7.80 -0.65
C ILE A 38 -22.07 6.54 0.20
N LEU A 39 -21.39 5.53 -0.36
CA LEU A 39 -21.06 4.28 0.34
C LEU A 39 -20.19 4.54 1.57
N GLY A 40 -19.24 5.48 1.51
CA GLY A 40 -18.39 5.81 2.65
C GLY A 40 -19.11 6.54 3.79
N LYS A 41 -20.19 7.28 3.50
CA LYS A 41 -20.96 8.01 4.52
C LYS A 41 -21.80 7.09 5.39
N ASP A 42 -22.41 6.06 4.80
CA ASP A 42 -23.23 5.09 5.52
C ASP A 42 -23.13 3.70 4.88
N ALA A 43 -21.96 3.08 5.02
CA ALA A 43 -21.70 1.75 4.48
C ALA A 43 -22.67 0.71 5.06
N SER A 44 -23.11 0.91 6.31
CA SER A 44 -24.00 -0.01 7.02
C SER A 44 -25.40 -0.08 6.40
N ALA A 45 -25.95 1.04 5.93
CA ALA A 45 -27.22 1.10 5.22
C ALA A 45 -27.21 0.32 3.89
N TYR A 46 -26.03 0.05 3.33
CA TYR A 46 -25.84 -0.74 2.11
C TYR A 46 -25.35 -2.17 2.38
N GLY A 47 -25.41 -2.64 3.63
CA GLY A 47 -25.04 -4.01 4.00
C GLY A 47 -23.54 -4.26 4.11
N PHE A 48 -22.70 -3.22 4.11
CA PHE A 48 -21.28 -3.37 4.38
C PHE A 48 -21.03 -3.39 5.89
N VAL A 49 -20.40 -4.46 6.37
CA VAL A 49 -19.94 -4.58 7.75
C VAL A 49 -18.46 -4.19 7.79
N PHE A 50 -18.14 -3.09 8.47
CA PHE A 50 -16.76 -2.69 8.70
C PHE A 50 -16.25 -3.31 10.00
N THR A 51 -15.39 -4.32 9.89
CA THR A 51 -14.59 -4.77 11.03
C THR A 51 -13.36 -3.89 11.09
N SER A 52 -13.25 -3.05 12.13
CA SER A 52 -12.01 -2.33 12.40
C SER A 52 -10.92 -3.36 12.64
N THR A 53 -9.96 -3.47 11.71
CA THR A 53 -8.75 -4.25 11.95
C THR A 53 -7.83 -3.43 12.85
N GLU A 54 -7.13 -4.09 13.77
CA GLU A 54 -6.10 -3.41 14.56
C GLU A 54 -5.02 -2.85 13.64
N ARG A 55 -4.54 -1.64 13.97
CA ARG A 55 -3.39 -1.08 13.27
C ARG A 55 -2.19 -1.96 13.59
N TYR A 56 -1.42 -2.30 12.56
CA TYR A 56 -0.16 -3.00 12.78
C TYR A 56 0.81 -2.06 13.50
N ASP A 57 1.20 -2.42 14.72
CA ASP A 57 2.36 -1.82 15.38
C ASP A 57 3.62 -2.50 14.87
N PHE A 58 4.57 -1.69 14.40
CA PHE A 58 5.83 -2.17 13.87
C PHE A 58 6.95 -1.17 14.12
N GLU A 59 8.18 -1.68 14.12
CA GLU A 59 9.39 -0.89 14.03
C GLU A 59 9.97 -0.98 12.61
N LEU A 60 10.76 0.01 12.21
CA LEU A 60 11.43 0.03 10.92
C LEU A 60 12.91 -0.30 11.09
N VAL A 61 13.38 -1.32 10.38
CA VAL A 61 14.79 -1.71 10.33
C VAL A 61 15.32 -1.51 8.93
N PHE A 62 16.41 -0.74 8.79
CA PHE A 62 17.08 -0.58 7.52
C PHE A 62 18.01 -1.77 7.27
N VAL A 63 17.80 -2.43 6.13
CA VAL A 63 18.55 -3.62 5.71
C VAL A 63 19.16 -3.38 4.32
N PRO A 64 20.23 -4.11 3.95
CA PRO A 64 20.77 -4.08 2.60
C PRO A 64 19.72 -4.48 1.55
N SER A 65 19.91 -4.06 0.30
CA SER A 65 19.10 -4.57 -0.81
C SER A 65 19.21 -6.08 -0.99
N GLY A 66 18.18 -6.67 -1.61
CA GLY A 66 18.12 -8.11 -1.81
C GLY A 66 17.89 -8.91 -0.52
N THR A 67 17.63 -8.25 0.61
CA THR A 67 17.33 -8.93 1.87
C THR A 67 15.97 -9.62 1.77
N SER A 68 15.96 -10.93 1.93
CA SER A 68 14.73 -11.73 1.97
C SER A 68 14.02 -11.60 3.33
N LEU A 69 12.69 -11.46 3.31
CA LEU A 69 11.86 -11.54 4.51
C LEU A 69 12.03 -12.88 5.24
N LEU A 70 12.41 -13.96 4.54
CA LEU A 70 12.70 -15.25 5.16
C LEU A 70 13.93 -15.17 6.09
N ARG A 71 14.95 -14.40 5.70
CA ARG A 71 16.15 -14.16 6.51
C ARG A 71 15.81 -13.34 7.75
N VAL A 72 14.99 -12.31 7.59
CA VAL A 72 14.53 -11.46 8.71
C VAL A 72 13.65 -12.26 9.68
N ALA A 73 12.75 -13.12 9.16
CA ALA A 73 11.92 -14.00 9.97
C ALA A 73 12.77 -14.99 10.78
N SER A 74 13.80 -15.55 10.16
CA SER A 74 14.76 -16.45 10.83
C SER A 74 15.52 -15.73 11.96
N ALA A 75 15.94 -14.48 11.75
CA ALA A 75 16.61 -13.67 12.78
C ALA A 75 15.70 -13.39 14.01
N LEU A 76 14.40 -13.35 13.79
CA LEU A 76 13.38 -13.09 14.80
C LEU A 76 12.76 -14.36 15.39
N GLU A 77 13.03 -15.53 14.80
CA GLU A 77 12.40 -16.81 15.14
C GLU A 77 10.86 -16.75 15.06
N ILE A 78 10.35 -16.11 13.99
CA ILE A 78 8.90 -15.97 13.74
C ILE A 78 8.52 -16.56 12.40
N ASP A 79 7.22 -16.80 12.20
CA ASP A 79 6.69 -17.20 10.91
C ASP A 79 6.85 -16.07 9.87
N VAL A 80 7.27 -16.44 8.65
CA VAL A 80 7.47 -15.47 7.55
C VAL A 80 6.16 -14.80 7.12
N GLY A 81 5.01 -15.45 7.33
CA GLY A 81 3.69 -14.88 7.10
C GLY A 81 3.42 -13.63 7.94
N ILE A 82 3.94 -13.57 9.17
CA ILE A 82 3.85 -12.36 10.02
C ILE A 82 4.58 -11.20 9.32
N LEU A 83 5.79 -11.41 8.82
CA LEU A 83 6.52 -10.37 8.10
C LEU A 83 5.88 -10.01 6.76
N ARG A 84 5.26 -10.96 6.06
CA ARG A 84 4.50 -10.67 4.83
C ARG A 84 3.29 -9.78 5.12
N ASN A 85 2.58 -10.03 6.22
CA ASN A 85 1.44 -9.22 6.65
C ASN A 85 1.88 -7.80 7.04
N LEU A 86 3.05 -7.65 7.68
CA LEU A 86 3.61 -6.34 7.98
C LEU A 86 4.15 -5.61 6.72
N ASN A 87 4.66 -6.37 5.72
CA ASN A 87 5.30 -5.84 4.52
C ASN A 87 4.57 -6.24 3.21
N PRO A 88 3.28 -5.91 3.04
CA PRO A 88 2.53 -6.31 1.85
C PRO A 88 3.04 -5.62 0.57
N HIS A 89 3.80 -4.54 0.72
CA HIS A 89 4.46 -3.82 -0.38
C HIS A 89 5.65 -4.59 -0.96
N LEU A 90 6.19 -5.59 -0.25
CA LEU A 90 7.25 -6.49 -0.73
C LEU A 90 6.64 -7.75 -1.35
N VAL A 91 6.05 -7.62 -2.53
CA VAL A 91 5.29 -8.69 -3.21
C VAL A 91 6.12 -9.97 -3.40
N ARG A 92 7.42 -9.84 -3.69
CA ARG A 92 8.34 -10.98 -3.87
C ARG A 92 8.95 -11.49 -2.56
N GLY A 93 8.65 -10.85 -1.43
CA GLY A 93 9.25 -11.14 -0.14
C GLY A 93 10.74 -10.79 -0.04
N VAL A 94 11.24 -9.91 -0.91
CA VAL A 94 12.64 -9.47 -0.98
C VAL A 94 12.68 -7.95 -1.14
N THR A 95 13.62 -7.29 -0.46
CA THR A 95 13.80 -5.84 -0.60
C THR A 95 14.26 -5.48 -2.02
N PRO A 96 13.74 -4.38 -2.62
CA PRO A 96 14.18 -3.91 -3.93
C PRO A 96 15.69 -3.66 -4.01
N PRO A 97 16.26 -3.62 -5.23
CA PRO A 97 17.64 -3.20 -5.44
C PRO A 97 17.80 -1.68 -5.18
N SER A 98 18.05 -1.31 -3.94
CA SER A 98 18.42 0.03 -3.46
C SER A 98 19.67 -0.03 -2.56
N GLU A 99 20.19 1.11 -2.09
CA GLU A 99 21.34 1.09 -1.15
C GLU A 99 20.94 0.47 0.20
N VAL A 100 19.84 0.95 0.77
CA VAL A 100 19.19 0.41 1.97
C VAL A 100 17.69 0.44 1.80
N TYR A 101 16.98 -0.45 2.49
CA TYR A 101 15.52 -0.52 2.46
C TYR A 101 14.96 -0.71 3.86
N GLY A 102 13.87 0.00 4.18
CA GLY A 102 13.20 -0.12 5.46
C GLY A 102 12.24 -1.32 5.47
N VAL A 103 12.53 -2.32 6.30
CA VAL A 103 11.65 -3.48 6.54
C VAL A 103 10.91 -3.27 7.85
N ARG A 104 9.59 -3.49 7.83
CA ARG A 104 8.74 -3.45 9.03
C ARG A 104 8.87 -4.76 9.80
N VAL A 105 9.14 -4.66 11.09
CA VAL A 105 9.28 -5.81 12.00
C VAL A 105 8.38 -5.63 13.21
N PRO A 106 7.98 -6.71 13.91
CA PRO A 106 7.26 -6.58 15.17
C PRO A 106 8.04 -5.71 16.17
N VAL A 107 7.31 -4.98 17.01
CA VAL A 107 7.88 -4.16 18.08
C VAL A 107 8.84 -5.00 18.95
N GLY A 108 10.00 -4.44 19.30
CA GLY A 108 11.09 -5.14 19.99
C GLY A 108 11.97 -6.01 19.10
N GLY A 109 11.64 -6.18 17.82
CA GLY A 109 12.41 -7.01 16.88
C GLY A 109 13.67 -6.34 16.32
N SER A 110 13.77 -5.01 16.35
CA SER A 110 14.80 -4.29 15.61
C SER A 110 16.23 -4.69 15.97
N GLN A 111 16.52 -4.79 17.27
CA GLN A 111 17.87 -5.12 17.74
C GLN A 111 18.32 -6.51 17.31
N ARG A 112 17.41 -7.50 17.33
CA ARG A 112 17.69 -8.88 16.90
C ARG A 112 18.00 -8.95 15.41
N VAL A 113 17.26 -8.20 14.59
CA VAL A 113 17.50 -8.14 13.14
C VAL A 113 18.85 -7.49 12.83
N VAL A 114 19.15 -6.35 13.45
CA VAL A 114 20.44 -5.65 13.25
C VAL A 114 21.62 -6.55 13.66
N ALA A 115 21.52 -7.20 14.83
CA ALA A 115 22.56 -8.12 15.31
C ALA A 115 22.76 -9.31 14.35
N SER A 116 21.67 -9.95 13.90
CA SER A 116 21.74 -11.10 12.99
C SER A 116 22.33 -10.72 11.62
N LEU A 117 22.02 -9.53 11.11
CA LEU A 117 22.53 -9.06 9.83
C LEU A 117 24.03 -8.71 9.89
N ALA A 118 24.53 -8.26 11.04
CA ALA A 118 25.95 -7.97 11.25
C ALA A 118 26.83 -9.23 11.33
N THR A 119 26.25 -10.40 11.65
CA THR A 119 27.00 -11.66 11.87
C THR A 119 26.91 -12.64 10.68
N GLY A 120 26.07 -12.38 9.68
CA GLY A 120 25.87 -13.27 8.52
C GLY A 120 26.85 -13.02 7.37
N PRO A 121 27.18 -14.04 6.54
CA PRO A 121 28.12 -13.88 5.45
C PRO A 121 27.52 -12.99 4.34
N ASP A 122 28.33 -12.03 3.87
CA ASP A 122 28.12 -11.22 2.68
C ASP A 122 28.07 -12.13 1.45
N THR A 123 26.88 -12.65 1.12
CA THR A 123 26.70 -13.56 -0.02
C THR A 123 26.16 -12.80 -1.20
N ARG A 124 27.09 -12.13 -1.89
CA ARG A 124 27.00 -11.84 -3.33
C ARG A 124 26.90 -13.18 -4.07
N ARG A 125 25.81 -13.42 -4.81
CA ARG A 125 25.70 -14.37 -5.95
C ARG A 125 24.34 -14.20 -6.64
N ALA A 126 24.32 -13.40 -7.69
CA ALA A 126 23.36 -13.46 -8.79
C ALA A 126 24.07 -12.96 -10.07
N ASP A 127 25.15 -13.65 -10.42
CA ASP A 127 25.65 -13.76 -11.79
C ASP A 127 25.59 -15.27 -12.11
N ASP A 128 24.53 -15.68 -12.81
CA ASP A 128 24.45 -16.74 -13.82
C ASP A 128 23.04 -16.76 -14.45
#